data_AF-A0A510GIU2-F1
#
_entry.id   AF-A0A510GIU2-F1
#
_cell.length_a   1.000
_cell.length_b   1.000
_cell.length_c   1.000
_cell.angle_alpha   90.00
_cell.angle_beta   90.00
_cell.angle_gamma   90.00
#
_symmetry.space_group_name_H-M   'P 1'
#
loop_
_entity.id
_entity.type
_entity.pdbx_description
1 polymer ?
#
loop_
_entity_poly.entity_id
_entity_poly.type
_entity_poly.pdbx_seq_one_letter_code
_entity_poly.pdbx_strand_id
1 'polypeptide(L)' 'MIGIDTNILTRTFLEDDEIQSKAAQNFLKNNAKHKIFISSYAILEFV' A
#
# COMPACT_ATOMS: atom_id res chain seq x y z
N MET A 1 -14.23 3.89 -2.61
CA MET A 1 -12.94 4.59 -2.45
C MET A 1 -12.17 3.83 -1.39
N ILE A 2 -10.91 3.48 -1.65
CA ILE A 2 -10.10 2.66 -0.74
C ILE A 2 -8.97 3.56 -0.23
N GLY A 3 -8.94 3.78 1.08
CA GLY A 3 -7.82 4.44 1.74
C GLY A 3 -6.66 3.47 1.89
N ILE A 4 -5.46 3.90 1.53
CA ILE A 4 -4.24 3.13 1.70
C ILE A 4 -3.44 3.75 2.84
N ASP A 5 -3.07 2.90 3.78
CA ASP A 5 -2.28 3.23 4.95
C ASP A 5 -0.79 3.00 4.67
N THR A 6 0.07 3.59 5.50
CA THR A 6 1.53 3.55 5.37
C THR A 6 2.04 2.13 5.31
N ASN A 7 1.52 1.22 6.15
CA ASN A 7 1.96 -0.18 6.17
C ASN A 7 1.81 -0.89 4.80
N ILE A 8 0.72 -0.68 4.07
CA ILE A 8 0.49 -1.27 2.76
C ILE A 8 1.48 -0.68 1.76
N LEU A 9 1.79 0.62 1.85
CA LEU A 9 2.83 1.24 1.03
C LEU A 9 4.20 0.64 1.36
N THR A 10 4.58 0.58 2.64
CA THR A 10 5.85 0.03 3.10
C THR A 10 6.05 -1.41 2.62
N ARG A 11 5.06 -2.28 2.85
CA ARG A 11 5.11 -3.69 2.39
C ARG A 11 5.13 -3.81 0.86
N THR A 12 4.48 -2.89 0.15
CA THR A 12 4.48 -2.91 -1.32
C THR A 12 5.86 -2.55 -1.89
N PHE A 13 6.54 -1.57 -1.30
CA PHE A 13 7.75 -0.95 -1.88
C PHE A 13 9.07 -1.42 -1.27
N LEU A 14 9.12 -1.77 0.01
CA LEU A 14 10.38 -2.14 0.69
C LEU A 14 10.69 -3.64 0.62
N GLU A 15 9.69 -4.46 0.28
CA GLU A 15 9.81 -5.92 0.12
C GLU A 15 10.49 -6.64 1.31
N ASP A 16 10.35 -6.09 2.52
CA ASP A 16 11.07 -6.51 3.73
C ASP A 16 10.51 -7.80 4.36
N ASP A 17 9.24 -8.11 4.10
CA ASP A 17 8.57 -9.37 4.45
C ASP A 17 7.95 -9.98 3.18
N GLU A 18 8.47 -11.09 2.68
CA GLU A 18 8.06 -11.68 1.40
C GLU A 18 6.55 -12.00 1.33
N ILE A 19 5.96 -12.46 2.44
CA ILE A 19 4.55 -12.87 2.49
C ILE A 19 3.67 -11.63 2.47
N GLN A 20 3.97 -10.66 3.35
CA GLN A 20 3.18 -9.43 3.44
C GLN A 20 3.34 -8.55 2.20
N SER A 21 4.52 -8.55 1.58
CA SER A 21 4.79 -7.78 0.36
C SER A 21 4.00 -8.33 -0.81
N LYS A 22 3.97 -9.67 -1.00
CA LYS A 22 3.10 -10.30 -2.00
C LYS A 22 1.63 -10.02 -1.74
N ALA A 23 1.18 -10.06 -0.49
CA ALA A 23 -0.20 -9.74 -0.14
C ALA A 23 -0.57 -8.29 -0.45
N ALA A 24 0.28 -7.33 -0.08
CA ALA A 24 0.08 -5.90 -0.33
C ALA A 24 0.09 -5.57 -1.84
N GLN A 25 1.04 -6.14 -2.59
CA GLN A 25 1.09 -5.99 -4.05
C GLN A 25 -0.16 -6.58 -4.72
N ASN A 26 -0.62 -7.76 -4.29
CA ASN A 26 -1.84 -8.37 -4.83
C ASN A 26 -3.08 -7.55 -4.47
N PHE A 27 -3.15 -7.02 -3.25
CA PHE A 27 -4.24 -6.14 -2.83
C PHE A 27 -4.33 -4.91 -3.73
N LEU A 28 -3.21 -4.21 -3.97
CA LEU A 28 -3.18 -3.04 -4.85
C LEU A 28 -3.52 -3.39 -6.30
N LYS A 29 -2.95 -4.47 -6.86
CA LYS A 29 -3.24 -4.91 -8.23
C LYS A 29 -4.73 -5.22 -8.44
N ASN A 30 -5.34 -5.93 -7.49
CA ASN A 30 -6.76 -6.30 -7.57
C ASN A 30 -7.70 -5.10 -7.39
N ASN A 31 -7.25 -4.07 -6.67
CA ASN A 31 -8.06 -2.90 -6.35
C ASN A 31 -7.70 -1.64 -7.15
N ALA A 32 -6.74 -1.73 -8.10
CA ALA A 32 -6.29 -0.60 -8.92
C ALA A 32 -7.40 0.04 -9.77
N LYS A 33 -8.47 -0.69 -10.06
CA LYS A 33 -9.65 -0.17 -10.78
C LYS A 33 -10.59 0.68 -9.90
N HIS A 34 -10.43 0.64 -8.59
CA HIS A 34 -11.18 1.47 -7.66
C HIS A 34 -10.49 2.81 -7.46
N LYS A 35 -11.24 3.83 -7.02
CA LYS A 35 -10.67 5.11 -6.60
C LYS A 35 -9.85 4.89 -5.33
N ILE A 36 -8.53 4.87 -5.47
CA ILE A 36 -7.56 4.77 -4.38
C ILE A 36 -7.29 6.17 -3.82
N PHE A 37 -7.23 6.29 -2.50
CA PHE A 37 -6.88 7.50 -1.79
C PHE A 37 -5.70 7.22 -0.86
N ILE A 38 -4.70 8.10 -0.88
CA ILE A 38 -3.57 8.08 0.03
C ILE A 38 -3.56 9.43 0.74
N SER A 39 -3.54 9.44 2.07
CA SER A 39 -3.47 10.68 2.83
C SER A 39 -2.06 11.27 2.77
N SER A 40 -1.92 12.58 2.88
CA SER A 40 -0.60 13.24 2.94
C SER A 40 0.20 12.79 4.17
N TYR A 41 -0.47 12.46 5.28
CA TYR A 41 0.18 11.91 6.47
C TYR A 41 0.74 10.51 6.25
N ALA A 42 0.02 9.64 5.53
CA ALA A 42 0.55 8.31 5.20
C ALA A 42 1.78 8.38 4.27
N ILE A 43 1.86 9.42 3.41
CA ILE A 43 3.06 9.69 2.63
C ILE A 43 4.20 10.18 3.53
N LEU A 44 3.92 11.08 4.48
CA LEU A 44 4.92 11.59 5.43
C LEU A 44 5.51 10.48 6.30
N GLU A 45 4.69 9.52 6.74
CA GLU A 45 5.15 8.37 7.52
C GLU A 45 5.97 7.35 6.71
N PHE A 46 5.85 7.37 5.38
CA PHE A 46 6.60 6.50 4.48
C PHE A 46 8.02 7.02 4.20
N VAL A 47 8.28 8.32 4.40
CA VAL A 47 9.61 8.96 4.26
C VAL A 47 10.51 8.58 5.43
#